data_AF-A0A4Q8K919-F1
#
_entry.id   AF-A0A4Q8K919-F1
#
_cell.length_a   1.000
_cell.length_b   1.000
_cell.length_c   1.000
_cell.angle_alpha   90.00
_cell.angle_beta   90.00
_cell.angle_gamma   90.00
#
_symmetry.space_group_name_H-M   'P 1'
#
loop_
_entity.id
_entity.type
_entity.pdbx_description
1 polymer ?
#
loop_
_entity_poly.entity_id
_entity_poly.type
_entity_poly.pdbx_seq_one_letter_code
_entity_poly.pdbx_strand_id
1 'polypeptide(L)'
;MFKHLFAALRAFINKFTVALFQGNAVLCGKLCFELLRCCNSKLQTVRNEACALLYLLMRSNFEFSKRKELTRVHLQLIVSVSRLLR
;
A
#
# COMPACT_ATOMS: atom_id res chain seq x y z
N MET A 1 11.50 -10.78 -13.00
CA MET A 1 11.78 -9.36 -12.72
C MET A 1 10.93 -8.80 -11.57
N PHE A 2 9.60 -8.69 -11.69
CA PHE A 2 8.75 -8.01 -10.69
C PHE A 2 8.72 -8.65 -9.29
N LYS A 3 8.89 -9.97 -9.17
CA LYS A 3 8.91 -10.68 -7.87
C LYS A 3 9.91 -10.10 -6.88
N HIS A 4 11.13 -9.76 -7.34
CA HIS A 4 12.16 -9.19 -6.46
C HIS A 4 11.86 -7.75 -6.07
N LEU A 5 11.24 -6.98 -6.97
CA LEU A 5 10.77 -5.62 -6.67
C LEU A 5 9.68 -5.63 -5.59
N PHE A 6 8.67 -6.49 -5.75
CA PHE A 6 7.59 -6.64 -4.78
C PHE A 6 8.10 -7.16 -3.43
N ALA A 7 9.05 -8.10 -3.42
CA ALA A 7 9.69 -8.58 -2.20
C ALA A 7 10.49 -7.46 -1.50
N ALA A 8 11.26 -6.67 -2.24
CA ALA A 8 12.02 -5.54 -1.69
C ALA A 8 11.09 -4.47 -1.10
N LEU A 9 10.00 -4.13 -1.80
CA LEU A 9 8.98 -3.21 -1.29
C LEU A 9 8.31 -3.74 -0.02
N ARG A 10 8.02 -5.05 0.03
CA ARG A 10 7.46 -5.70 1.22
C ARG A 10 8.41 -5.60 2.42
N ALA A 11 9.69 -5.86 2.20
CA ALA A 11 10.72 -5.72 3.22
C ALA A 11 10.88 -4.26 3.67
N PHE A 12 10.84 -3.31 2.73
CA PHE A 12 10.93 -1.89 3.02
C PHE A 12 9.79 -1.40 3.93
N ILE A 13 8.54 -1.76 3.62
CA ILE A 13 7.37 -1.38 4.43
C ILE A 13 7.50 -1.90 5.85
N ASN A 14 7.90 -3.16 6.04
CA ASN A 14 8.03 -3.74 7.38
C ASN A 14 9.21 -3.17 8.17
N LYS A 15 10.32 -2.84 7.50
CA LYS A 15 11.58 -2.44 8.16
C LYS A 15 11.65 -0.94 8.44
N PHE A 16 10.95 -0.12 7.67
CA PHE A 16 11.03 1.35 7.74
C PHE A 16 9.67 2.00 8.07
N THR A 17 8.85 1.36 8.90
CA THR A 17 7.53 1.86 9.33
C THR A 17 7.62 3.25 9.95
N VAL A 18 8.60 3.50 10.82
CA VAL A 18 8.84 4.82 11.42
C VAL A 18 9.12 5.88 10.36
N ALA A 19 10.02 5.63 9.42
CA ALA A 19 10.34 6.61 8.36
C ALA A 19 9.17 6.84 7.39
N LEU A 20 8.29 5.84 7.22
CA LEU A 20 7.12 5.92 6.36
C LEU A 20 5.94 6.66 7.00
N PHE A 21 5.75 6.50 8.31
CA PHE A 21 4.53 6.91 9.00
C PHE A 21 4.75 7.99 10.07
N GLN A 22 5.97 8.15 10.61
CA GLN A 22 6.26 9.16 11.64
C GLN A 22 6.49 10.53 11.01
N GLY A 23 5.84 11.56 11.56
CA GLY A 23 5.99 12.94 11.10
C GLY A 23 5.10 13.25 9.90
N ASN A 24 5.61 13.09 8.68
CA ASN A 24 4.93 13.51 7.45
C ASN A 24 4.55 12.32 6.55
N ALA A 25 3.24 12.12 6.34
CA ALA A 25 2.67 11.04 5.53
C ALA A 25 2.93 11.15 4.01
N VAL A 26 3.75 12.10 3.54
CA VAL A 26 4.05 12.28 2.10
C VAL A 26 4.61 11.01 1.45
N LEU A 27 5.55 10.31 2.11
CA LEU A 27 6.13 9.08 1.56
C LEU A 27 5.09 7.95 1.49
N CYS A 28 4.34 7.75 2.57
CA CYS A 28 3.22 6.80 2.60
C CYS A 28 2.19 7.10 1.50
N GLY A 29 1.82 8.37 1.31
CA GLY A 29 0.89 8.81 0.27
C GLY A 29 1.39 8.56 -1.15
N LYS A 30 2.67 8.89 -1.44
CA LYS A 30 3.29 8.61 -2.75
C LYS A 30 3.35 7.10 -3.03
N LEU A 31 3.75 6.31 -2.04
CA LEU A 31 3.82 4.85 -2.18
C LEU A 31 2.44 4.24 -2.42
N CYS A 32 1.43 4.69 -1.68
CA CYS A 32 0.04 4.27 -1.91
C CYS A 32 -0.46 4.63 -3.31
N PHE A 33 -0.19 5.85 -3.77
CA PHE A 33 -0.58 6.29 -5.11
C PHE A 33 0.04 5.41 -6.20
N GLU A 34 1.34 5.11 -6.10
CA GLU A 34 2.01 4.27 -7.09
C GLU A 34 1.51 2.82 -7.04
N LEU A 35 1.29 2.27 -5.85
CA LEU A 35 0.69 0.94 -5.68
C LEU A 35 -0.73 0.89 -6.27
N LEU A 36 -1.56 1.91 -6.06
CA LEU A 36 -2.88 2.04 -6.69
C LEU A 36 -2.79 2.05 -8.23
N ARG A 37 -1.80 2.72 -8.81
CA ARG A 37 -1.55 2.66 -10.26
C ARG A 37 -1.17 1.25 -10.71
N CYS A 38 -0.34 0.54 -9.94
CA CYS A 38 0.01 -0.84 -10.21
C CYS A 38 -1.20 -1.80 -10.11
N CYS A 39 -2.15 -1.52 -9.20
CA CYS A 39 -3.42 -2.27 -9.12
C CYS A 39 -4.27 -2.15 -10.40
N ASN A 40 -4.05 -1.11 -11.23
CA ASN A 40 -4.71 -0.92 -12.52
C ASN A 40 -3.88 -1.45 -13.71
N SER A 41 -2.79 -2.17 -13.47
CA SER A 41 -1.96 -2.76 -14.54
C SER A 41 -2.74 -3.80 -15.35
N LYS A 42 -2.47 -3.93 -16.65
CA LYS A 42 -3.06 -4.98 -17.51
C LYS A 42 -2.65 -6.40 -17.09
N LEU A 43 -1.53 -6.54 -16.37
CA LEU A 43 -1.00 -7.82 -15.90
C LEU A 43 -1.61 -8.21 -14.55
N GLN A 44 -2.38 -9.30 -14.51
CA GLN A 44 -3.02 -9.81 -13.28
C GLN A 44 -2.02 -10.03 -12.13
N THR A 45 -0.84 -10.58 -12.42
CA THR A 45 0.19 -10.83 -11.42
C THR A 45 0.66 -9.55 -10.74
N VAL A 46 0.81 -8.46 -11.52
CA VAL A 46 1.19 -7.14 -10.99
C VAL A 46 0.07 -6.58 -10.12
N ARG A 47 -1.19 -6.72 -10.54
CA ARG A 47 -2.34 -6.28 -9.75
C ARG A 47 -2.41 -6.98 -8.40
N ASN A 48 -2.26 -8.31 -8.38
CA ASN A 48 -2.35 -9.10 -7.16
C ASN A 48 -1.26 -8.72 -6.15
N GLU A 49 0.00 -8.62 -6.61
CA GLU A 49 1.12 -8.24 -5.76
C GLU A 49 0.99 -6.79 -5.26
N ALA A 50 0.54 -5.88 -6.12
CA ALA A 50 0.29 -4.48 -5.74
C ALA A 50 -0.82 -4.36 -4.70
N CYS A 51 -1.94 -5.07 -4.86
CA CYS A 51 -3.01 -5.13 -3.86
C CYS A 51 -2.51 -5.68 -2.52
N ALA A 52 -1.68 -6.73 -2.54
CA ALA A 52 -1.12 -7.32 -1.33
C ALA A 52 -0.18 -6.35 -0.59
N LEU A 53 0.69 -5.63 -1.32
CA LEU A 53 1.53 -4.59 -0.74
C LEU A 53 0.74 -3.40 -0.21
N LEU A 54 -0.28 -2.98 -0.95
CA LEU A 54 -1.13 -1.86 -0.57
C LEU A 54 -1.90 -2.18 0.73
N TYR A 55 -2.42 -3.40 0.85
CA TYR A 55 -3.02 -3.89 2.10
C TYR A 55 -2.02 -3.91 3.25
N LEU A 56 -0.81 -4.44 3.01
CA LEU A 56 0.25 -4.44 4.02
C LEU A 56 0.60 -3.03 4.50
N LEU A 57 0.79 -2.10 3.57
CA LEU A 57 1.11 -0.69 3.87
C LEU A 57 0.04 -0.07 4.77
N MET A 58 -1.24 -0.32 4.48
CA MET A 58 -2.35 0.18 5.30
C MET A 58 -2.40 -0.45 6.67
N ARG A 59 -2.23 -1.78 6.74
CA ARG A 59 -2.19 -2.49 8.01
C ARG A 59 -1.07 -1.95 8.89
N SER A 60 0.13 -1.81 8.35
CA SER A 60 1.28 -1.27 9.09
C SER A 60 1.06 0.19 9.52
N ASN A 61 0.42 1.01 8.68
CA ASN A 61 0.04 2.38 9.05
C ASN A 61 -0.98 2.41 10.21
N PHE A 62 -1.98 1.53 10.16
CA PHE A 62 -3.01 1.43 11.21
C PHE A 62 -2.44 0.95 12.55
N GLU A 63 -1.55 -0.05 12.50
CA GLU A 63 -0.81 -0.54 13.67
C GLU A 63 0.11 0.56 14.24
N PHE A 64 0.80 1.31 13.38
CA PHE A 64 1.69 2.42 13.78
C PHE A 64 0.93 3.58 14.44
N SER A 65 -0.20 4.02 13.86
CA SER A 65 -1.01 5.13 14.38
C SER A 65 -1.89 4.75 15.58
N LYS A 66 -1.60 3.64 16.29
CA LYS A 66 -2.38 3.12 17.42
C LYS A 66 -3.89 3.04 17.12
N ARG A 67 -4.26 2.68 15.88
CA ARG A 67 -5.64 2.57 15.41
C ARG A 67 -6.48 3.86 15.40
N LYS A 68 -5.84 5.05 15.51
CA LYS A 68 -6.55 6.34 15.55
C LYS A 68 -6.73 7.02 14.20
N GLU A 69 -5.90 6.71 13.21
CA GLU A 69 -5.92 7.39 11.91
C GLU A 69 -6.52 6.50 10.82
N LEU A 70 -7.78 6.78 10.48
CA LEU A 70 -8.46 6.24 9.30
C LEU A 70 -8.21 7.20 8.13
N THR A 71 -6.97 7.22 7.64
CA THR A 71 -6.55 8.13 6.57
C THR A 71 -7.40 7.96 5.30
N ARG A 72 -7.64 9.05 4.56
CA ARG A 72 -8.35 9.13 3.25
C ARG A 72 -7.98 8.00 2.27
N VAL A 73 -6.76 7.49 2.40
CA VAL A 73 -6.22 6.34 1.66
C VAL A 73 -7.00 5.05 1.93
N HIS A 74 -7.43 4.76 3.17
CA HIS A 74 -8.29 3.60 3.52
C HIS A 74 -9.58 3.58 2.69
N LEU A 75 -10.25 4.74 2.55
CA LEU A 75 -11.45 4.86 1.74
C LEU A 75 -11.16 4.61 0.24
N GLN A 76 -10.06 5.15 -0.27
CA GLN A 76 -9.67 4.93 -1.67
C GLN A 76 -9.29 3.47 -1.96
N LEU A 77 -8.71 2.76 -0.98
CA LEU A 77 -8.40 1.34 -1.15
C LEU A 77 -9.66 0.48 -1.11
N ILE A 78 -10.61 0.75 -0.21
CA ILE A 78 -11.91 0.05 -0.22
C ILE A 78 -12.58 0.22 -1.59
N VAL A 79 -12.66 1.46 -2.11
CA VAL A 79 -13.28 1.73 -3.42
C VAL A 79 -12.51 1.05 -4.57
N SER A 80 -11.18 1.06 -4.54
CA SER A 80 -10.36 0.46 -5.60
C SER A 80 -10.46 -1.07 -5.59
N VAL A 81 -10.46 -1.70 -4.41
CA VAL A 81 -10.66 -3.15 -4.26
C VAL A 81 -12.08 -3.55 -4.67
N SER A 82 -13.11 -2.79 -4.29
CA SER A 82 -14.49 -3.04 -4.73
C SER A 82 -14.65 -2.97 -6.25
N ARG A 83 -13.89 -2.11 -6.95
CA ARG A 83 -13.89 -2.04 -8.42
C ARG A 83 -13.14 -3.20 -9.09
N LEU A 84 -12.20 -3.83 -8.39
CA LEU A 84 -11.42 -4.96 -8.87
C LEU A 84 -12.12 -6.31 -8.72
N LEU A 85 -13.09 -6.39 -7.80
CA LEU A 85 -13.93 -7.57 -7.57
C LEU A 85 -15.19 -7.63 -8.46
N ARG A 86 -15.38 -6.63 -9.33
CA ARG A 86 -16.43 -6.58 -10.35
C ARG A 86 -15.79 -6.78 -11.73
#